data_AF-A0A973AMG0-F1
#
_entry.id   AF-A0A973AMG0-F1
#
_cell.length_a   1.000
_cell.length_b   1.000
_cell.length_c   1.000
_cell.angle_alpha   90.00
_cell.angle_beta   90.00
_cell.angle_gamma   90.00
#
_symmetry.space_group_name_H-M   'P 1'
#
loop_
_entity.id
_entity.type
_entity.pdbx_description
1 polymer ?
#
loop_
_entity_poly.entity_id
_entity_poly.type
_entity_poly.pdbx_seq_one_letter_code
_entity_poly.pdbx_strand_id
1 'polypeptide(L)'
;MRILIVGLIVLALSVAGISTYLIKNFSTPTAIEELEKQAKPKVNQILIATRAFNPGEKIVPDMISWLPWPDESMSEHFISVDEEDLKNDRTQKVIGSYVRHPVQAGEPILTSKLFKDDAAGFLPGLLDKGMRAISIPVTEQTGVAGFILPGNHVDLILVHNKGSEALKKKTIKTEDDLTQPIQVLNTTTETILSNIKVIAVNQVVGKIEGQSLIGKTLTLELTAKQVEIVMTARSMGQLTVSLRDVSAESKEAMAKENALPGTFTHDIEVSPFLKELNAELLNNQKSNEQRLNEEIAKLHMEKELLNEAAKKQVELLSQEKEQAILEGKQTLDERIRELEAQKKAEQELMAQKKAEQELLAQKKQKNPAPVLKKAPKETKSDVFEIYRGGTSQKQEIILQ
;
A
#
# COMPACT_ATOMS: atom_id res chain seq x y z
N MET A 1 52.76 90.87 -70.22
CA MET A 1 51.82 89.74 -70.33
C MET A 1 52.49 88.42 -70.73
N ARG A 2 52.95 88.21 -71.98
CA ARG A 2 53.36 86.87 -72.50
C ARG A 2 54.31 86.07 -71.58
N ILE A 3 55.33 86.71 -71.00
CA ILE A 3 56.31 86.06 -70.09
C ILE A 3 55.65 85.48 -68.83
N LEU A 4 54.67 86.18 -68.22
CA LEU A 4 53.94 85.67 -67.04
C LEU A 4 53.13 84.40 -67.36
N ILE A 5 52.55 84.34 -68.56
CA ILE A 5 51.77 83.18 -69.01
C ILE A 5 52.69 81.96 -69.19
N VAL A 6 53.86 82.14 -69.81
CA VAL A 6 54.86 81.07 -69.96
C VAL A 6 55.37 80.58 -68.61
N GLY A 7 55.68 81.49 -67.67
CA GLY A 7 56.10 81.13 -66.31
C GLY A 7 55.04 80.33 -65.55
N LEU A 8 53.77 80.72 -65.66
CA LEU A 8 52.65 80.00 -65.01
C LEU A 8 52.43 78.61 -65.61
N ILE A 9 52.59 78.45 -66.94
CA ILE A 9 52.50 77.13 -67.60
C ILE A 9 53.64 76.20 -67.13
N VAL A 10 54.87 76.70 -67.05
CA VAL A 10 56.01 75.91 -66.54
C VAL A 10 55.81 75.51 -65.08
N LEU A 11 55.29 76.42 -64.24
CA LEU A 11 54.96 76.12 -62.84
C LEU A 11 53.87 75.05 -62.75
N ALA A 12 52.78 75.18 -63.50
CA ALA A 12 51.69 74.20 -63.52
C ALA A 12 52.16 72.80 -63.98
N LEU A 13 53.01 72.74 -65.00
CA LEU A 13 53.62 71.48 -65.47
C LEU A 13 54.57 70.88 -64.43
N SER A 14 55.34 71.69 -63.70
CA SER A 14 56.22 71.18 -62.64
C SER A 14 55.43 70.61 -61.46
N VAL A 15 54.35 71.28 -61.03
CA VAL A 15 53.47 70.79 -59.96
C VAL A 15 52.72 69.52 -60.40
N ALA A 16 52.24 69.45 -61.64
CA ALA A 16 51.62 68.25 -62.18
C ALA A 16 52.61 67.07 -62.28
N GLY A 17 53.85 67.33 -62.71
CA GLY A 17 54.91 66.32 -62.78
C GLY A 17 55.32 65.79 -61.40
N ILE A 18 55.48 66.67 -60.42
CA ILE A 18 55.80 66.29 -59.03
C ILE A 18 54.63 65.50 -58.41
N SER A 19 53.39 65.95 -58.60
CA SER A 19 52.20 65.26 -58.08
C SER A 19 52.05 63.85 -58.67
N THR A 20 52.17 63.70 -59.99
CA THR A 20 52.10 62.38 -60.65
C THR A 20 53.28 61.47 -60.30
N TYR A 21 54.48 62.03 -60.09
CA TYR A 21 55.62 61.26 -59.58
C TYR A 21 55.38 60.75 -58.15
N LEU A 22 54.90 61.60 -57.24
CA LEU A 22 54.61 61.22 -55.86
C LEU A 22 53.51 60.16 -55.78
N ILE A 23 52.41 60.32 -56.53
CA ILE A 23 51.35 59.30 -56.62
C ILE A 23 51.94 57.97 -57.11
N LYS A 24 52.73 57.98 -58.19
CA LYS A 24 53.32 56.75 -58.74
C LYS A 24 54.36 56.09 -57.83
N ASN A 25 55.01 56.85 -56.95
CA ASN A 25 56.04 56.36 -56.02
C ASN A 25 55.47 55.92 -54.65
N PHE A 26 54.35 56.48 -54.20
CA PHE A 26 53.75 56.19 -52.89
C PHE A 26 52.45 55.37 -52.95
N SER A 27 51.73 55.35 -54.08
CA SER A 27 50.55 54.50 -54.27
C SER A 27 50.93 53.12 -54.80
N THR A 28 51.60 52.32 -53.97
CA THR A 28 51.79 50.88 -54.23
C THR A 28 50.43 50.17 -54.14
N PRO A 29 49.95 49.47 -55.20
CA PRO A 29 48.63 48.82 -55.18
C PRO A 29 48.52 47.75 -54.08
N THR A 30 49.66 47.15 -53.69
CA THR A 30 49.80 46.20 -52.58
C THR A 30 49.14 46.67 -51.29
N ALA A 31 49.20 47.97 -50.96
CA ALA A 31 48.64 48.49 -49.70
C ALA A 31 47.10 48.46 -49.69
N ILE A 32 46.45 48.58 -50.86
CA ILE A 32 45.00 48.42 -50.98
C ILE A 32 44.66 46.92 -50.92
N GLU A 33 45.44 46.08 -51.61
CA GLU A 33 45.25 44.63 -51.63
C GLU A 33 45.47 43.97 -50.25
N GLU A 34 46.37 44.50 -49.42
CA GLU A 34 46.55 44.08 -48.01
C GLU A 34 45.39 44.52 -47.12
N LEU A 35 44.86 45.74 -47.29
CA LEU A 35 43.67 46.20 -46.56
C LEU A 35 42.43 45.38 -46.94
N GLU A 36 42.23 45.04 -48.22
CA GLU A 36 41.15 44.15 -48.66
C GLU A 36 41.34 42.69 -48.18
N LYS A 37 42.58 42.22 -47.97
CA LYS A 37 42.86 40.91 -47.37
C LYS A 37 42.62 40.90 -45.86
N GLN A 38 42.97 41.97 -45.14
CA GLN A 38 42.76 42.08 -43.69
C GLN A 38 41.29 42.34 -43.32
N ALA A 39 40.50 42.92 -44.23
CA ALA A 39 39.08 43.21 -44.01
C ALA A 39 38.12 42.04 -44.29
N LYS A 40 38.61 40.87 -44.74
CA LYS A 40 37.76 39.67 -44.85
C LYS A 40 37.64 39.01 -43.47
N PRO A 41 36.43 38.93 -42.88
CA PRO A 41 36.25 38.21 -41.63
C PRO A 41 36.59 36.74 -41.83
N LYS A 42 37.04 36.07 -40.77
CA LYS A 42 37.13 34.61 -40.77
C LYS A 42 35.72 34.03 -40.94
N VAL A 43 35.63 33.05 -41.83
CA VAL A 43 34.38 32.41 -42.24
C VAL A 43 34.53 30.90 -42.18
N ASN A 44 34.27 30.35 -40.99
CA ASN A 44 34.12 28.91 -40.86
C ASN A 44 32.82 28.44 -41.54
N GLN A 45 32.74 27.16 -41.85
CA GLN A 45 31.58 26.58 -42.53
C GLN A 45 30.75 25.77 -41.54
N ILE A 46 29.43 25.97 -41.56
CA ILE A 46 28.48 25.19 -40.76
C ILE A 46 27.75 24.18 -41.65
N LEU A 47 27.39 23.04 -41.08
CA LEU A 47 26.60 22.04 -41.79
C LEU A 47 25.11 22.40 -41.75
N ILE A 48 24.49 22.53 -42.91
CA ILE A 48 23.05 22.78 -43.08
C ILE A 48 22.35 21.58 -43.74
N ALA A 49 21.05 21.44 -43.50
CA ALA A 49 20.21 20.46 -44.20
C ALA A 49 19.75 20.98 -45.57
N THR A 50 19.88 20.17 -46.63
CA THR A 50 19.43 20.54 -47.99
C THR A 50 17.91 20.40 -48.18
N ARG A 51 17.26 19.61 -47.32
CA ARG A 51 15.82 19.37 -47.26
C ARG A 51 15.37 19.14 -45.82
N ALA A 52 14.06 19.07 -45.58
CA ALA A 52 13.56 18.63 -44.28
C ALA A 52 13.91 17.16 -44.00
N PHE A 53 14.22 16.84 -42.74
CA PHE A 53 14.49 15.48 -42.26
C PHE A 53 13.46 15.05 -41.21
N ASN A 54 13.09 13.77 -41.23
CA ASN A 54 12.21 13.17 -40.23
C ASN A 54 13.00 12.41 -39.14
N PRO A 55 12.50 12.34 -37.88
CA PRO A 55 13.07 11.46 -36.86
C PRO A 55 13.13 10.01 -37.34
N GLY A 56 14.29 9.37 -37.17
CA GLY A 56 14.57 8.00 -37.63
C GLY A 56 15.16 7.92 -39.05
N GLU A 57 15.22 9.03 -39.78
CA GLU A 57 15.89 9.09 -41.07
C GLU A 57 17.42 9.02 -40.91
N LYS A 58 18.10 8.31 -41.83
CA LYS A 58 19.57 8.16 -41.82
C LYS A 58 20.21 9.19 -42.75
N ILE A 59 21.15 9.97 -42.23
CA ILE A 59 21.85 11.01 -42.99
C ILE A 59 22.76 10.37 -44.04
N VAL A 60 22.53 10.74 -45.31
CA VAL A 60 23.35 10.44 -46.48
C VAL A 60 23.94 11.73 -47.08
N PRO A 61 25.00 11.67 -47.91
CA PRO A 61 25.81 12.85 -48.24
C PRO A 61 25.07 13.96 -49.01
N ASP A 62 24.03 13.63 -49.76
CA ASP A 62 23.18 14.55 -50.54
C ASP A 62 22.19 15.36 -49.67
N MET A 63 21.92 14.89 -48.45
CA MET A 63 21.01 15.56 -47.51
C MET A 63 21.65 16.77 -46.82
N ILE A 64 22.96 16.94 -46.90
CA ILE A 64 23.72 17.92 -46.12
C ILE A 64 24.62 18.76 -47.03
N SER A 65 24.76 20.05 -46.70
CA SER A 65 25.67 20.97 -47.38
C SER A 65 26.45 21.78 -46.36
N TRP A 66 27.65 22.21 -46.73
CA TRP A 66 28.36 23.24 -45.99
C TRP A 66 27.89 24.63 -46.43
N LEU A 67 27.77 25.56 -45.49
CA LEU A 67 27.44 26.97 -45.71
C LEU A 67 28.46 27.84 -44.98
N PRO A 68 29.12 28.82 -45.65
CA PRO A 68 29.98 29.79 -44.97
C PRO A 68 29.19 30.64 -43.97
N TRP A 69 29.73 30.84 -42.78
CA TRP A 69 29.09 31.56 -41.68
C TRP A 69 30.08 32.50 -40.98
N PRO A 70 29.67 33.71 -40.54
CA PRO A 70 30.58 34.61 -39.82
C PRO A 70 30.85 34.10 -38.39
N ASP A 71 32.14 33.97 -38.05
CA ASP A 71 32.61 33.47 -36.74
C ASP A 71 32.00 34.23 -35.55
N GLU A 72 31.76 35.54 -35.68
CA GLU A 72 31.12 36.42 -34.68
C GLU A 72 29.70 35.96 -34.25
N SER A 73 29.10 35.06 -35.02
CA SER A 73 27.73 34.55 -34.85
C SER A 73 27.67 33.02 -34.77
N MET A 74 28.80 32.35 -34.53
CA MET A 74 28.84 30.90 -34.38
C MET A 74 28.31 30.46 -33.00
N SER A 75 27.43 29.46 -32.99
CA SER A 75 27.09 28.71 -31.77
C SER A 75 27.98 27.48 -31.66
N GLU A 76 28.49 27.19 -30.46
CA GLU A 76 29.21 25.95 -30.12
C GLU A 76 28.41 24.67 -30.44
N HIS A 77 27.08 24.80 -30.54
CA HIS A 77 26.17 23.69 -30.84
C HIS A 77 26.10 23.34 -32.35
N PHE A 78 26.58 24.22 -33.23
CA PHE A 78 26.63 23.96 -34.67
C PHE A 78 27.75 22.96 -34.99
N ILE A 79 27.49 22.08 -35.96
CA ILE A 79 28.56 21.27 -36.56
C ILE A 79 29.34 22.17 -37.52
N SER A 80 30.45 22.73 -37.04
CA SER A 80 31.33 23.64 -37.80
C SER A 80 32.67 23.00 -38.20
N VAL A 81 33.28 23.55 -39.26
CA VAL A 81 34.59 23.18 -39.79
C VAL A 81 35.29 24.44 -40.31
N ASP A 82 36.56 24.61 -39.96
CA ASP A 82 37.41 25.69 -40.46
C ASP A 82 37.77 25.41 -41.94
N GLU A 83 37.96 26.44 -42.77
CA GLU A 83 38.06 26.27 -44.24
C GLU A 83 39.19 25.31 -44.69
N GLU A 84 40.30 25.25 -43.96
CA GLU A 84 41.41 24.33 -44.21
C GLU A 84 41.06 22.85 -43.90
N ASP A 85 40.18 22.64 -42.94
CA ASP A 85 39.84 21.35 -42.32
C ASP A 85 38.66 20.66 -43.03
N LEU A 86 38.06 21.28 -44.07
CA LEU A 86 36.96 20.71 -44.86
C LEU A 86 37.29 19.37 -45.55
N LYS A 87 38.58 19.05 -45.67
CA LYS A 87 39.09 17.78 -46.21
C LYS A 87 39.12 16.64 -45.17
N ASN A 88 38.99 16.97 -43.89
CA ASN A 88 39.09 16.03 -42.77
C ASN A 88 37.71 15.64 -42.22
N ASP A 89 37.20 14.49 -42.67
CA ASP A 89 36.40 13.49 -41.94
C ASP A 89 35.13 13.87 -41.12
N ARG A 90 34.89 15.11 -40.69
CA ARG A 90 33.69 15.52 -39.92
C ARG A 90 32.40 15.22 -40.68
N THR A 91 32.40 15.32 -42.00
CA THR A 91 31.29 14.86 -42.85
C THR A 91 31.04 13.36 -42.70
N GLN A 92 32.09 12.51 -42.65
CA GLN A 92 31.94 11.06 -42.42
C GLN A 92 31.46 10.73 -41.00
N LYS A 93 31.83 11.55 -40.01
CA LYS A 93 31.29 11.43 -38.64
C LYS A 93 29.78 11.66 -38.64
N VAL A 94 29.27 12.64 -39.39
CA VAL A 94 27.83 12.89 -39.55
C VAL A 94 27.13 11.87 -40.45
N ILE A 95 27.72 11.48 -41.59
CA ILE A 95 27.13 10.49 -42.50
C ILE A 95 26.87 9.17 -41.76
N GLY A 96 25.70 8.61 -41.99
CA GLY A 96 25.22 7.40 -41.33
C GLY A 96 24.63 7.61 -39.93
N SER A 97 24.66 8.83 -39.38
CA SER A 97 23.88 9.18 -38.19
C SER A 97 22.38 9.10 -38.47
N TYR A 98 21.58 8.86 -37.44
CA TYR A 98 20.13 8.95 -37.47
C TYR A 98 19.64 10.28 -36.87
N VAL A 99 18.54 10.81 -37.41
CA VAL A 99 17.94 12.06 -36.95
C VAL A 99 17.08 11.83 -35.70
N ARG A 100 17.37 12.55 -34.60
CA ARG A 100 16.62 12.51 -33.33
C ARG A 100 15.39 13.42 -33.35
N HIS A 101 15.59 14.65 -33.81
CA HIS A 101 14.58 15.69 -33.85
C HIS A 101 14.47 16.24 -35.27
N PRO A 102 13.27 16.64 -35.75
CA PRO A 102 13.11 17.13 -37.11
C PRO A 102 14.03 18.31 -37.40
N VAL A 103 14.53 18.36 -38.63
CA VAL A 103 15.39 19.43 -39.16
C VAL A 103 14.69 20.03 -40.38
N GLN A 104 14.69 21.36 -40.52
CA GLN A 104 14.10 22.03 -41.68
C GLN A 104 15.13 22.27 -42.79
N ALA A 105 14.66 22.45 -44.03
CA ALA A 105 15.52 22.82 -45.14
C ALA A 105 16.20 24.18 -44.87
N GLY A 106 17.53 24.24 -45.05
CA GLY A 106 18.36 25.40 -44.73
C GLY A 106 18.71 25.55 -43.24
N GLU A 107 18.23 24.67 -42.35
CA GLU A 107 18.54 24.76 -40.92
C GLU A 107 19.97 24.27 -40.61
N PRO A 108 20.75 25.00 -39.78
CA PRO A 108 21.99 24.51 -39.20
C PRO A 108 21.80 23.24 -38.37
N ILE A 109 22.58 22.20 -38.67
CA ILE A 109 22.49 20.90 -38.02
C ILE A 109 23.25 20.95 -36.69
N LEU A 110 22.53 20.71 -35.60
CA LEU A 110 23.09 20.59 -34.26
C LEU A 110 23.52 19.15 -33.97
N THR A 111 24.63 18.97 -33.28
CA THR A 111 25.08 17.64 -32.79
C THR A 111 24.00 16.93 -31.95
N SER A 112 23.21 17.69 -31.18
CA SER A 112 22.09 17.18 -30.38
C SER A 112 20.90 16.65 -31.18
N LYS A 113 20.72 17.09 -32.44
CA LYS A 113 19.67 16.58 -33.34
C LYS A 113 20.04 15.27 -34.03
N LEU A 114 21.28 14.78 -33.88
CA LEU A 114 21.77 13.55 -34.48
C LEU A 114 22.11 12.49 -33.44
N PHE A 115 22.09 11.22 -33.86
CA PHE A 115 22.56 10.07 -33.10
C PHE A 115 23.43 9.18 -33.97
N LYS A 116 24.60 8.79 -33.47
CA LYS A 116 25.45 7.78 -34.11
C LYS A 116 26.02 6.84 -33.05
N ASP A 117 25.65 5.59 -33.19
CA ASP A 117 26.16 4.43 -32.48
C ASP A 117 26.12 3.32 -33.53
N ASP A 118 27.28 2.71 -33.82
CA ASP A 118 27.40 1.75 -34.92
C ASP A 118 26.83 0.36 -34.56
N ALA A 119 26.40 0.16 -33.30
CA ALA A 119 25.77 -1.07 -32.81
C ALA A 119 24.30 -0.88 -32.39
N ALA A 120 23.90 0.32 -31.95
CA ALA A 120 22.52 0.59 -31.55
C ALA A 120 21.64 1.08 -32.71
N GLY A 121 20.51 0.42 -32.93
CA GLY A 121 19.48 0.89 -33.86
C GLY A 121 18.86 2.23 -33.44
N PHE A 122 18.04 2.83 -34.30
CA PHE A 122 17.49 4.17 -34.08
C PHE A 122 16.74 4.35 -32.75
N LEU A 123 15.95 3.37 -32.31
CA LEU A 123 15.03 3.54 -31.18
C LEU A 123 15.75 3.81 -29.84
N PRO A 124 16.81 3.07 -29.43
CA PRO A 124 17.73 3.49 -28.36
C PRO A 124 18.27 4.92 -28.52
N GLY A 125 18.55 5.33 -29.75
CA GLY A 125 19.02 6.67 -30.09
C GLY A 125 18.01 7.80 -29.86
N LEU A 126 16.71 7.49 -29.80
CA LEU A 126 15.62 8.45 -29.56
C LEU A 126 15.28 8.63 -28.07
N LEU A 127 15.85 7.81 -27.18
CA LEU A 127 15.59 7.86 -25.75
C LEU A 127 16.45 8.89 -25.02
N ASP A 128 15.85 9.54 -24.01
CA ASP A 128 16.53 10.41 -23.07
C ASP A 128 17.42 9.62 -22.08
N LYS A 129 18.48 10.27 -21.58
CA LYS A 129 19.57 9.60 -20.86
C LYS A 129 19.08 8.87 -19.58
N GLY A 130 19.11 7.54 -19.63
CA GLY A 130 18.72 6.66 -18.51
C GLY A 130 17.28 6.13 -18.59
N MET A 131 16.50 6.59 -19.57
CA MET A 131 15.16 6.08 -19.86
C MET A 131 15.21 4.74 -20.60
N ARG A 132 14.05 4.10 -20.72
CA ARG A 132 13.82 2.82 -21.40
C ARG A 132 12.55 2.91 -22.23
N ALA A 133 12.58 2.34 -23.44
CA ALA A 133 11.38 2.07 -24.20
C ALA A 133 10.68 0.82 -23.66
N ILE A 134 9.35 0.84 -23.51
CA ILE A 134 8.55 -0.38 -23.35
C ILE A 134 7.22 -0.29 -24.10
N SER A 135 6.86 -1.37 -24.79
CA SER A 135 5.62 -1.42 -25.58
C SER A 135 4.49 -2.07 -24.78
N ILE A 136 3.39 -1.35 -24.60
CA ILE A 136 2.12 -1.87 -24.07
C ILE A 136 1.15 -2.18 -25.23
N PRO A 137 0.36 -3.27 -25.16
CA PRO A 137 -0.73 -3.50 -26.10
C PRO A 137 -1.89 -2.54 -25.81
N VAL A 138 -2.55 -2.06 -26.87
CA VAL A 138 -3.75 -1.22 -26.79
C VAL A 138 -4.79 -1.66 -27.83
N THR A 139 -6.05 -1.30 -27.60
CA THR A 139 -7.13 -1.39 -28.59
C THR A 139 -7.59 0.02 -28.99
N GLU A 140 -8.51 0.12 -29.93
CA GLU A 140 -9.19 1.37 -30.28
C GLU A 140 -9.83 2.05 -29.05
N GLN A 141 -10.38 1.25 -28.12
CA GLN A 141 -11.00 1.74 -26.88
C GLN A 141 -9.95 2.14 -25.83
N THR A 142 -8.88 1.36 -25.64
CA THR A 142 -7.88 1.66 -24.59
C THR A 142 -6.77 2.62 -25.04
N GLY A 143 -6.64 2.87 -26.34
CA GLY A 143 -5.64 3.72 -26.99
C GLY A 143 -6.22 4.97 -27.65
N VAL A 144 -7.34 5.51 -27.14
CA VAL A 144 -7.96 6.78 -27.56
C VAL A 144 -8.16 6.86 -29.09
N ALA A 145 -8.78 5.84 -29.68
CA ALA A 145 -9.18 5.76 -31.09
C ALA A 145 -8.08 6.13 -32.13
N GLY A 146 -6.81 5.91 -31.79
CA GLY A 146 -5.66 6.21 -32.66
C GLY A 146 -5.21 7.67 -32.73
N PHE A 147 -5.81 8.56 -31.91
CA PHE A 147 -5.40 9.97 -31.82
C PHE A 147 -4.07 10.18 -31.08
N ILE A 148 -3.54 9.14 -30.42
CA ILE A 148 -2.21 9.16 -29.81
C ILE A 148 -1.16 8.99 -30.91
N LEU A 149 -0.28 9.97 -31.04
CA LEU A 149 0.85 10.01 -31.99
C LEU A 149 2.20 10.01 -31.25
N PRO A 150 3.31 9.64 -31.92
CA PRO A 150 4.65 9.80 -31.36
C PRO A 150 4.93 11.26 -30.97
N GLY A 151 5.52 11.47 -29.79
CA GLY A 151 5.74 12.77 -29.17
C GLY A 151 4.59 13.28 -28.30
N ASN A 152 3.42 12.62 -28.28
CA ASN A 152 2.37 12.94 -27.32
C ASN A 152 2.71 12.42 -25.90
N HIS A 153 2.08 13.03 -24.90
CA HIS A 153 2.14 12.57 -23.51
C HIS A 153 0.80 11.92 -23.10
N VAL A 154 0.88 10.85 -22.32
CA VAL A 154 -0.27 10.07 -21.86
C VAL A 154 -0.17 9.76 -20.38
N ASP A 155 -1.32 9.55 -19.73
CA ASP A 155 -1.37 8.89 -18.42
C ASP A 155 -1.71 7.42 -18.61
N LEU A 156 -1.20 6.58 -17.71
CA LEU A 156 -1.43 5.15 -17.69
C LEU A 156 -2.36 4.80 -16.53
N ILE A 157 -3.50 4.23 -16.87
CA ILE A 157 -4.60 3.88 -15.97
C ILE A 157 -4.66 2.36 -15.84
N LEU A 158 -4.67 1.87 -14.61
CA LEU A 158 -4.89 0.46 -14.28
C LEU A 158 -6.36 0.25 -13.89
N VAL A 159 -7.01 -0.74 -14.50
CA VAL A 159 -8.34 -1.25 -14.10
C VAL A 159 -8.17 -2.67 -13.59
N HIS A 160 -8.50 -2.92 -12.31
CA HIS A 160 -8.23 -4.20 -11.63
C HIS A 160 -9.30 -4.53 -10.58
N ASN A 161 -9.39 -5.81 -10.19
CA ASN A 161 -10.41 -6.32 -9.25
C ASN A 161 -9.86 -6.64 -7.84
N LYS A 162 -8.64 -6.20 -7.54
CA LYS A 162 -7.89 -6.64 -6.35
C LYS A 162 -8.37 -6.06 -5.02
N GLY A 163 -9.23 -5.03 -5.03
CA GLY A 163 -9.94 -4.56 -3.83
C GLY A 163 -10.72 -5.69 -3.16
N SER A 164 -11.49 -6.46 -3.93
CA SER A 164 -12.25 -7.62 -3.43
C SER A 164 -11.37 -8.71 -2.79
N GLU A 165 -10.15 -8.94 -3.30
CA GLU A 165 -9.20 -9.91 -2.74
C GLU A 165 -8.52 -9.40 -1.47
N ALA A 166 -8.31 -8.09 -1.35
CA ALA A 166 -7.73 -7.46 -0.16
C ALA A 166 -8.72 -7.46 1.01
N LEU A 167 -9.98 -7.10 0.77
CA LEU A 167 -11.03 -7.11 1.79
C LEU A 167 -11.25 -8.51 2.39
N LYS A 168 -11.36 -9.54 1.53
CA LYS A 168 -11.49 -10.95 1.95
C LYS A 168 -10.36 -11.49 2.85
N LYS A 169 -9.20 -10.82 2.87
CA LYS A 169 -8.06 -11.17 3.73
C LYS A 169 -8.02 -10.36 5.04
N LYS A 170 -8.77 -9.26 5.13
CA LYS A 170 -8.88 -8.42 6.33
C LYS A 170 -9.98 -8.92 7.28
N THR A 171 -11.00 -9.58 6.73
CA THR A 171 -11.94 -10.44 7.47
C THR A 171 -11.17 -11.55 8.18
N ILE A 172 -11.07 -11.47 9.51
CA ILE A 172 -10.49 -12.52 10.35
C ILE A 172 -11.43 -13.73 10.34
N LYS A 173 -10.87 -14.95 10.30
CA LYS A 173 -11.64 -16.18 10.49
C LYS A 173 -12.06 -16.32 11.96
N THR A 174 -13.21 -15.74 12.30
CA THR A 174 -13.94 -16.04 13.54
C THR A 174 -15.10 -16.95 13.16
N GLU A 175 -15.28 -18.08 13.85
CA GLU A 175 -16.16 -19.17 13.37
C GLU A 175 -17.67 -18.86 13.44
N ASP A 176 -18.08 -17.78 14.12
CA ASP A 176 -19.48 -17.33 14.27
C ASP A 176 -19.80 -16.00 13.52
N ASP A 177 -18.92 -15.47 12.67
CA ASP A 177 -19.07 -14.11 12.12
C ASP A 177 -20.02 -14.01 10.90
N LEU A 178 -21.32 -13.92 11.17
CA LEU A 178 -22.37 -13.57 10.20
C LEU A 178 -22.47 -12.04 9.92
N THR A 179 -21.52 -11.25 10.40
CA THR A 179 -21.62 -9.78 10.55
C THR A 179 -20.58 -8.98 9.77
N GLN A 180 -19.92 -9.58 8.77
CA GLN A 180 -18.93 -8.90 7.93
C GLN A 180 -19.57 -8.03 6.83
N PRO A 181 -19.22 -6.72 6.72
CA PRO A 181 -19.84 -5.83 5.74
C PRO A 181 -19.55 -6.23 4.29
N ILE A 182 -20.61 -6.37 3.48
CA ILE A 182 -20.54 -6.85 2.09
C ILE A 182 -20.12 -5.69 1.17
N GLN A 183 -18.89 -5.21 1.35
CA GLN A 183 -18.33 -4.10 0.56
C GLN A 183 -17.78 -4.63 -0.77
N VAL A 184 -18.64 -4.68 -1.79
CA VAL A 184 -18.34 -5.29 -3.11
C VAL A 184 -17.47 -4.36 -3.98
N LEU A 185 -16.20 -4.18 -3.61
CA LEU A 185 -15.20 -3.50 -4.44
C LEU A 185 -14.68 -4.45 -5.53
N ASN A 186 -15.52 -4.73 -6.54
CA ASN A 186 -15.19 -5.69 -7.60
C ASN A 186 -14.34 -5.06 -8.71
N THR A 187 -14.43 -3.75 -8.92
CA THR A 187 -13.60 -2.98 -9.87
C THR A 187 -13.01 -1.76 -9.21
N THR A 188 -11.72 -1.54 -9.43
CA THR A 188 -10.96 -0.36 -9.01
C THR A 188 -10.19 0.17 -10.21
N THR A 189 -10.20 1.49 -10.38
CA THR A 189 -9.49 2.20 -11.43
C THR A 189 -8.55 3.23 -10.80
N GLU A 190 -7.26 3.21 -11.14
CA GLU A 190 -6.26 4.12 -10.60
C GLU A 190 -5.25 4.58 -11.68
N THR A 191 -4.82 5.84 -11.62
CA THR A 191 -3.74 6.34 -12.48
C THR A 191 -2.40 5.97 -11.86
N ILE A 192 -1.68 5.05 -12.49
CA ILE A 192 -0.43 4.47 -11.94
C ILE A 192 0.83 5.22 -12.37
N LEU A 193 0.77 5.95 -13.49
CA LEU A 193 1.84 6.78 -14.02
C LEU A 193 1.25 7.96 -14.80
N SER A 194 1.84 9.14 -14.65
CA SER A 194 1.36 10.36 -15.30
C SER A 194 2.40 11.00 -16.21
N ASN A 195 1.92 11.73 -17.22
CA ASN A 195 2.69 12.53 -18.17
C ASN A 195 3.80 11.77 -18.92
N ILE A 196 3.54 10.52 -19.32
CA ILE A 196 4.48 9.62 -19.98
C ILE A 196 4.56 9.91 -21.48
N LYS A 197 5.78 10.13 -21.99
CA LYS A 197 6.08 10.41 -23.40
C LYS A 197 5.94 9.15 -24.26
N VAL A 198 5.18 9.24 -25.35
CA VAL A 198 5.02 8.17 -26.36
C VAL A 198 6.10 8.31 -27.43
N ILE A 199 6.91 7.28 -27.63
CA ILE A 199 8.03 7.28 -28.58
C ILE A 199 7.63 6.68 -29.94
N ALA A 200 6.77 5.67 -29.94
CA ALA A 200 6.31 5.02 -31.16
C ALA A 200 4.89 4.48 -31.03
N VAL A 201 4.16 4.47 -32.15
CA VAL A 201 2.83 3.86 -32.30
C VAL A 201 2.95 2.74 -33.31
N ASN A 202 2.60 1.51 -32.92
CA ASN A 202 3.00 0.29 -33.63
C ASN A 202 4.53 0.24 -33.81
N GLN A 203 5.01 0.47 -35.04
CA GLN A 203 6.44 0.58 -35.39
C GLN A 203 6.80 1.96 -35.97
N VAL A 204 5.86 2.92 -35.93
CA VAL A 204 6.01 4.25 -36.51
C VAL A 204 6.54 5.23 -35.46
N VAL A 205 7.55 6.01 -35.85
CA VAL A 205 8.26 7.01 -35.05
C VAL A 205 8.18 8.38 -35.73
N GLY A 206 8.28 9.46 -34.96
CA GLY A 206 8.23 10.83 -35.50
C GLY A 206 6.83 11.28 -35.92
N LYS A 207 6.77 12.38 -36.68
CA LYS A 207 5.52 13.02 -37.08
C LYS A 207 4.78 12.18 -38.14
N ILE A 208 3.53 11.85 -37.88
CA ILE A 208 2.60 11.27 -38.85
C ILE A 208 1.78 12.40 -39.47
N GLU A 209 1.62 12.42 -40.79
CA GLU A 209 0.85 13.44 -41.48
C GLU A 209 -0.56 12.95 -41.86
N GLY A 210 -1.58 13.70 -41.43
CA GLY A 210 -2.93 13.65 -42.00
C GLY A 210 -3.89 12.55 -41.54
N GLN A 211 -3.47 11.51 -40.81
CA GLN A 211 -4.36 10.42 -40.38
C GLN A 211 -4.12 9.95 -38.94
N SER A 212 -5.22 9.68 -38.22
CA SER A 212 -5.23 8.87 -37.00
C SER A 212 -4.83 7.44 -37.35
N LEU A 213 -3.92 6.83 -36.55
CA LEU A 213 -3.53 5.44 -36.72
C LEU A 213 -4.05 4.62 -35.54
N ILE A 214 -4.98 3.69 -35.79
CA ILE A 214 -5.45 2.75 -34.76
C ILE A 214 -4.27 1.88 -34.31
N GLY A 215 -3.67 2.29 -33.19
CA GLY A 215 -2.57 1.60 -32.55
C GLY A 215 -3.01 0.24 -32.02
N LYS A 216 -2.14 -0.77 -32.21
CA LYS A 216 -2.19 -2.06 -31.50
C LYS A 216 -1.18 -2.09 -30.36
N THR A 217 -0.14 -1.27 -30.42
CA THR A 217 0.85 -1.07 -29.37
C THR A 217 1.28 0.39 -29.27
N LEU A 218 1.50 0.87 -28.04
CA LEU A 218 2.16 2.13 -27.75
C LEU A 218 3.50 1.86 -27.08
N THR A 219 4.57 2.48 -27.57
CA THR A 219 5.90 2.40 -26.96
C THR A 219 6.14 3.65 -26.13
N LEU A 220 6.25 3.44 -24.82
CA LEU A 220 6.37 4.49 -23.80
C LEU A 220 7.82 4.66 -23.37
N GLU A 221 8.22 5.90 -23.06
CA GLU A 221 9.50 6.22 -22.45
C GLU A 221 9.39 6.32 -20.93
N LEU A 222 10.10 5.42 -20.23
CA LEU A 222 9.98 5.24 -18.78
C LEU A 222 11.36 5.21 -18.10
N THR A 223 11.45 5.72 -16.87
CA THR A 223 12.58 5.43 -15.99
C THR A 223 12.63 3.95 -15.60
N ALA A 224 13.77 3.49 -15.06
CA ALA A 224 13.92 2.13 -14.53
C ALA A 224 12.76 1.70 -13.61
N LYS A 225 12.39 2.57 -12.64
CA LYS A 225 11.36 2.24 -11.65
C LYS A 225 9.95 2.24 -12.24
N GLN A 226 9.68 3.12 -13.21
CA GLN A 226 8.38 3.15 -13.88
C GLN A 226 8.17 1.89 -14.74
N VAL A 227 9.21 1.31 -15.34
CA VAL A 227 9.10 -0.01 -16.02
C VAL A 227 8.64 -1.10 -15.05
N GLU A 228 9.19 -1.16 -13.83
CA GLU A 228 8.72 -2.12 -12.80
C GLU A 228 7.24 -1.91 -12.44
N ILE A 229 6.79 -0.65 -12.34
CA ILE A 229 5.39 -0.31 -12.08
C ILE A 229 4.49 -0.82 -13.21
N VAL A 230 4.83 -0.57 -14.48
CA VAL A 230 4.03 -1.06 -15.63
C VAL A 230 4.00 -2.59 -15.70
N MET A 231 5.11 -3.28 -15.41
CA MET A 231 5.14 -4.74 -15.39
C MET A 231 4.31 -5.33 -14.24
N THR A 232 4.35 -4.69 -13.07
CA THR A 232 3.54 -5.09 -11.92
C THR A 232 2.04 -4.88 -12.22
N ALA A 233 1.66 -3.69 -12.69
CA ALA A 233 0.28 -3.35 -13.03
C ALA A 233 -0.30 -4.24 -14.14
N ARG A 234 0.49 -4.57 -15.17
CA ARG A 234 0.11 -5.53 -16.22
C ARG A 234 -0.18 -6.94 -15.70
N SER A 235 0.33 -7.30 -14.52
CA SER A 235 -0.03 -8.57 -13.84
C SER A 235 -1.24 -8.44 -12.90
N MET A 236 -1.61 -7.21 -12.52
CA MET A 236 -2.74 -6.91 -11.63
C MET A 236 -4.07 -6.74 -12.37
N GLY A 237 -4.07 -6.22 -13.60
CA GLY A 237 -5.28 -5.90 -14.34
C GLY A 237 -5.02 -5.37 -15.76
N GLN A 238 -6.04 -4.72 -16.32
CA GLN A 238 -6.02 -4.14 -17.67
C GLN A 238 -5.39 -2.74 -17.63
N LEU A 239 -4.54 -2.44 -18.62
CA LEU A 239 -3.98 -1.11 -18.83
C LEU A 239 -4.76 -0.36 -19.92
N THR A 240 -5.06 0.90 -19.62
CA THR A 240 -5.69 1.88 -20.51
C THR A 240 -4.86 3.16 -20.48
N VAL A 241 -4.88 3.97 -21.54
CA VAL A 241 -4.22 5.27 -21.56
C VAL A 241 -5.21 6.41 -21.82
N SER A 242 -4.93 7.57 -21.23
CA SER A 242 -5.59 8.85 -21.55
C SER A 242 -4.58 9.83 -22.12
N LEU A 243 -4.94 10.48 -23.22
CA LEU A 243 -4.11 11.48 -23.91
C LEU A 243 -4.14 12.80 -23.13
N ARG A 244 -2.96 13.40 -22.87
CA ARG A 244 -2.85 14.75 -22.29
C ARG A 244 -3.00 15.83 -23.35
N ASP A 245 -3.45 17.00 -22.89
CA ASP A 245 -3.35 18.24 -23.67
C ASP A 245 -1.87 18.65 -23.84
N VAL A 246 -1.54 19.11 -25.04
CA VAL A 246 -0.22 19.62 -25.43
C VAL A 246 0.09 20.95 -24.71
N SER A 247 -0.92 21.71 -24.26
CA SER A 247 -0.68 22.98 -23.54
C SER A 247 -0.17 22.82 -22.10
N ALA A 248 -0.21 21.60 -21.54
CA ALA A 248 0.00 21.34 -20.11
C ALA A 248 1.49 21.34 -19.65
N GLU A 249 2.40 22.02 -20.35
CA GLU A 249 3.87 21.99 -20.15
C GLU A 249 4.39 22.61 -18.82
N SER A 250 3.53 22.81 -17.81
CA SER A 250 3.96 23.31 -16.51
C SER A 250 4.82 22.28 -15.77
N LYS A 251 6.15 22.46 -15.81
CA LYS A 251 7.12 21.62 -15.08
C LYS A 251 6.89 21.60 -13.56
N GLU A 252 6.20 22.60 -13.02
CA GLU A 252 5.74 22.62 -11.62
C GLU A 252 4.61 21.63 -11.33
N ALA A 253 3.72 21.36 -12.29
CA ALA A 253 2.76 20.26 -12.18
C ALA A 253 3.49 18.91 -12.27
N MET A 254 4.47 18.76 -13.17
CA MET A 254 5.26 17.51 -13.29
C MET A 254 5.92 17.07 -11.97
N ALA A 255 6.29 18.01 -11.10
CA ALA A 255 6.88 17.73 -9.78
C ALA A 255 5.86 17.42 -8.68
N LYS A 256 4.59 17.84 -8.81
CA LYS A 256 3.51 17.61 -7.84
C LYS A 256 2.58 16.47 -8.23
N GLU A 257 2.38 16.24 -9.52
CA GLU A 257 1.40 15.32 -10.08
C GLU A 257 1.94 13.87 -10.18
N ASN A 258 3.24 13.72 -10.47
CA ASN A 258 3.98 12.47 -10.23
C ASN A 258 4.08 12.10 -8.73
N ALA A 259 3.50 12.92 -7.85
CA ALA A 259 3.47 12.76 -6.40
C ALA A 259 2.04 12.87 -5.82
N LEU A 260 0.99 12.59 -6.61
CA LEU A 260 -0.37 12.36 -6.10
C LEU A 260 -0.50 10.90 -5.63
N PRO A 261 -0.63 10.62 -4.31
CA PRO A 261 -0.83 9.27 -3.81
C PRO A 261 -2.32 8.95 -3.73
N GLY A 262 -2.75 7.85 -4.36
CA GLY A 262 -4.01 7.19 -4.00
C GLY A 262 -5.32 7.84 -4.45
N THR A 263 -5.34 8.57 -5.58
CA THR A 263 -6.62 8.86 -6.27
C THR A 263 -7.04 7.64 -7.11
N PHE A 264 -7.83 6.77 -6.51
CA PHE A 264 -8.52 5.66 -7.17
C PHE A 264 -10.03 5.96 -7.30
N THR A 265 -10.74 5.15 -8.08
CA THR A 265 -12.19 5.18 -8.20
C THR A 265 -12.75 3.77 -8.18
N HIS A 266 -13.83 3.55 -7.44
CA HIS A 266 -14.46 2.23 -7.29
C HIS A 266 -15.81 2.14 -8.01
N ASP A 267 -16.22 0.91 -8.34
CA ASP A 267 -17.54 0.61 -8.91
C ASP A 267 -18.72 1.07 -8.03
N ILE A 268 -18.59 1.02 -6.70
CA ILE A 268 -19.60 1.57 -5.75
C ILE A 268 -19.75 3.10 -5.88
N GLU A 269 -18.71 3.82 -6.29
CA GLU A 269 -18.76 5.29 -6.48
C GLU A 269 -19.42 5.67 -7.81
N VAL A 270 -19.17 4.86 -8.84
CA VAL A 270 -19.65 5.09 -10.23
C VAL A 270 -21.08 4.59 -10.45
N SER A 271 -21.48 3.48 -9.81
CA SER A 271 -22.78 2.84 -10.03
C SER A 271 -23.81 3.21 -8.95
N PRO A 272 -24.89 3.95 -9.28
CA PRO A 272 -25.96 4.25 -8.33
C PRO A 272 -26.59 2.99 -7.73
N PHE A 273 -26.75 1.93 -8.52
CA PHE A 273 -27.28 0.65 -8.07
C PHE A 273 -26.37 -0.03 -7.04
N LEU A 274 -25.06 -0.07 -7.26
CA LEU A 274 -24.14 -0.67 -6.28
C LEU A 274 -24.04 0.18 -5.00
N LYS A 275 -24.16 1.50 -5.13
CA LYS A 275 -24.21 2.44 -4.00
C LYS A 275 -25.46 2.23 -3.14
N GLU A 276 -26.62 2.09 -3.76
CA GLU A 276 -27.90 1.83 -3.09
C GLU A 276 -27.92 0.44 -2.45
N LEU A 277 -27.52 -0.60 -3.19
CA LEU A 277 -27.41 -1.97 -2.69
C LEU A 277 -26.43 -2.07 -1.50
N ASN A 278 -25.26 -1.42 -1.57
CA ASN A 278 -24.30 -1.39 -0.47
C ASN A 278 -24.88 -0.65 0.77
N ALA A 279 -25.69 0.40 0.57
CA ALA A 279 -26.37 1.08 1.67
C ALA A 279 -27.50 0.22 2.28
N GLU A 280 -28.28 -0.49 1.47
CA GLU A 280 -29.32 -1.40 1.92
C GLU A 280 -28.72 -2.57 2.72
N LEU A 281 -27.68 -3.23 2.19
CA LEU A 281 -26.97 -4.31 2.88
C LEU A 281 -26.39 -3.84 4.23
N LEU A 282 -25.77 -2.67 4.27
CA LEU A 282 -25.22 -2.09 5.51
C LEU A 282 -26.32 -1.74 6.54
N ASN A 283 -27.51 -1.35 6.08
CA ASN A 283 -28.65 -1.09 6.97
C ASN A 283 -29.28 -2.40 7.48
N ASN A 284 -29.43 -3.41 6.61
CA ASN A 284 -29.90 -4.74 6.97
C ASN A 284 -28.96 -5.42 7.98
N GLN A 285 -27.64 -5.23 7.85
CA GLN A 285 -26.66 -5.71 8.82
C GLN A 285 -26.80 -5.02 10.18
N LYS A 286 -26.89 -3.69 10.24
CA LYS A 286 -27.15 -2.96 11.50
C LYS A 286 -28.46 -3.40 12.17
N SER A 287 -29.51 -3.65 11.38
CA SER A 287 -30.79 -4.16 11.89
C SER A 287 -30.64 -5.57 12.48
N ASN A 288 -29.89 -6.46 11.84
CA ASN A 288 -29.59 -7.80 12.36
C ASN A 288 -28.71 -7.75 13.62
N GLU A 289 -27.68 -6.90 13.65
CA GLU A 289 -26.85 -6.64 14.84
C GLU A 289 -27.70 -6.12 16.01
N GLN A 290 -28.62 -5.18 15.77
CA GLN A 290 -29.54 -4.67 16.80
C GLN A 290 -30.43 -5.79 17.35
N ARG A 291 -31.04 -6.60 16.48
CA ARG A 291 -31.89 -7.74 16.89
C ARG A 291 -31.11 -8.79 17.68
N LEU A 292 -29.88 -9.10 17.26
CA LEU A 292 -29.00 -10.03 17.96
C LEU A 292 -28.63 -9.49 19.36
N ASN A 293 -28.29 -8.21 19.47
CA ASN A 293 -27.99 -7.57 20.76
C ASN A 293 -29.22 -7.53 21.69
N GLU A 294 -30.43 -7.29 21.16
CA GLU A 294 -31.67 -7.40 21.94
C GLU A 294 -31.92 -8.83 22.45
N GLU A 295 -31.63 -9.84 21.64
CA GLU A 295 -31.82 -11.25 22.00
C GLU A 295 -30.80 -11.70 23.05
N ILE A 296 -29.53 -11.30 22.90
CA ILE A 296 -28.48 -11.47 23.93
C ILE A 296 -28.88 -10.78 25.24
N ALA A 297 -29.44 -9.56 25.20
CA ALA A 297 -29.90 -8.86 26.39
C ALA A 297 -31.07 -9.57 27.10
N LYS A 298 -32.03 -10.12 26.33
CA LYS A 298 -33.14 -10.94 26.87
C LYS A 298 -32.61 -12.20 27.55
N LEU A 299 -31.70 -12.94 26.89
CA LEU A 299 -31.07 -14.14 27.44
C LEU A 299 -30.22 -13.84 28.69
N HIS A 300 -29.57 -12.67 28.76
CA HIS A 300 -28.86 -12.24 29.97
C HIS A 300 -29.83 -11.99 31.14
N MET A 301 -30.94 -11.27 30.89
CA MET A 301 -31.96 -10.99 31.91
C MET A 301 -32.65 -12.28 32.40
N GLU A 302 -32.96 -13.21 31.48
CA GLU A 302 -33.51 -14.52 31.84
C GLU A 302 -32.54 -15.30 32.73
N LYS A 303 -31.26 -15.38 32.34
CA LYS A 303 -30.20 -16.03 33.13
C LYS A 303 -30.01 -15.39 34.50
N GLU A 304 -30.14 -14.08 34.61
CA GLU A 304 -30.05 -13.35 35.89
C GLU A 304 -31.24 -13.67 36.80
N LEU A 305 -32.46 -13.65 36.27
CA LEU A 305 -33.67 -14.02 37.00
C LEU A 305 -33.67 -15.50 37.44
N LEU A 306 -33.16 -16.40 36.59
CA LEU A 306 -33.01 -17.83 36.90
C LEU A 306 -31.95 -18.04 38.00
N ASN A 307 -30.85 -17.29 37.99
CA ASN A 307 -29.86 -17.27 39.08
C ASN A 307 -30.45 -16.71 40.39
N GLU A 308 -31.31 -15.69 40.34
CA GLU A 308 -31.98 -15.15 41.52
C GLU A 308 -33.01 -16.15 42.11
N ALA A 309 -33.78 -16.81 41.24
CA ALA A 309 -34.69 -17.88 41.63
C ALA A 309 -33.94 -19.05 42.28
N ALA A 310 -32.80 -19.46 41.71
CA ALA A 310 -31.95 -20.51 42.29
C ALA A 310 -31.41 -20.12 43.69
N LYS A 311 -30.99 -18.86 43.89
CA LYS A 311 -30.60 -18.35 45.22
C LYS A 311 -31.75 -18.43 46.23
N LYS A 312 -32.94 -17.96 45.85
CA LYS A 312 -34.13 -18.01 46.73
C LYS A 312 -34.55 -19.44 47.07
N GLN A 313 -34.43 -20.38 46.13
CA GLN A 313 -34.71 -21.80 46.38
C GLN A 313 -33.70 -22.41 47.38
N VAL A 314 -32.42 -22.06 47.28
CA VAL A 314 -31.39 -22.51 48.25
C VAL A 314 -31.62 -21.90 49.63
N GLU A 315 -32.02 -20.62 49.69
CA GLU A 315 -32.35 -19.94 50.95
C GLU A 315 -33.58 -20.57 51.63
N LEU A 316 -34.66 -20.83 50.89
CA LEU A 316 -35.86 -21.50 51.37
C LEU A 316 -35.55 -22.89 51.93
N LEU A 317 -34.80 -23.72 51.18
CA LEU A 317 -34.37 -25.06 51.62
C LEU A 317 -33.49 -25.00 52.88
N SER A 318 -32.76 -23.90 53.10
CA SER A 318 -32.01 -23.68 54.34
C SER A 318 -32.94 -23.35 55.52
N GLN A 319 -33.95 -22.51 55.30
CA GLN A 319 -34.94 -22.15 56.32
C GLN A 319 -35.81 -23.35 56.72
N GLU A 320 -36.29 -24.14 55.77
CA GLU A 320 -37.03 -25.39 56.01
C GLU A 320 -36.19 -26.39 56.84
N LYS A 321 -34.89 -26.50 56.52
CA LYS A 321 -33.97 -27.36 57.27
C LYS A 321 -33.71 -26.85 58.70
N GLU A 322 -33.61 -25.55 58.91
CA GLU A 322 -33.48 -24.98 60.27
C GLU A 322 -34.76 -25.17 61.09
N GLN A 323 -35.94 -25.02 60.49
CA GLN A 323 -37.21 -25.30 61.13
C GLN A 323 -37.32 -26.79 61.53
N ALA A 324 -37.02 -27.71 60.62
CA ALA A 324 -37.02 -29.15 60.93
C ALA A 324 -36.01 -29.53 62.03
N ILE A 325 -34.86 -28.85 62.12
CA ILE A 325 -33.90 -29.01 63.23
C ILE A 325 -34.46 -28.45 64.55
N LEU A 326 -35.23 -27.36 64.51
CA LEU A 326 -35.86 -26.77 65.70
C LEU A 326 -37.00 -27.63 66.24
N GLU A 327 -37.90 -28.10 65.38
CA GLU A 327 -38.97 -29.06 65.71
C GLU A 327 -38.39 -30.39 66.23
N GLY A 328 -37.33 -30.87 65.55
CA GLY A 328 -36.59 -32.05 65.96
C GLY A 328 -35.88 -31.91 67.31
N LYS A 329 -35.55 -30.68 67.75
CA LYS A 329 -35.07 -30.41 69.12
C LYS A 329 -36.22 -30.33 70.11
N GLN A 330 -37.30 -29.60 69.80
CA GLN A 330 -38.45 -29.44 70.70
C GLN A 330 -39.08 -30.78 71.07
N THR A 331 -39.30 -31.66 70.09
CA THR A 331 -39.82 -33.02 70.31
C THR A 331 -38.87 -33.90 71.14
N LEU A 332 -37.56 -33.68 71.03
CA LEU A 332 -36.54 -34.39 71.81
C LEU A 332 -36.47 -33.86 73.26
N ASP A 333 -36.58 -32.54 73.46
CA ASP A 333 -36.69 -31.91 74.77
C ASP A 333 -37.98 -32.31 75.51
N GLU A 334 -39.11 -32.42 74.80
CA GLU A 334 -40.35 -32.98 75.36
C GLU A 334 -40.16 -34.44 75.76
N ARG A 335 -39.52 -35.25 74.91
CA ARG A 335 -39.24 -36.67 75.23
C ARG A 335 -38.27 -36.83 76.39
N ILE A 336 -37.32 -35.92 76.57
CA ILE A 336 -36.45 -35.87 77.76
C ILE A 336 -37.29 -35.57 79.00
N ARG A 337 -38.20 -34.58 78.96
CA ARG A 337 -39.10 -34.27 80.10
C ARG A 337 -40.02 -35.44 80.44
N GLU A 338 -40.56 -36.16 79.45
CA GLU A 338 -41.33 -37.39 79.69
C GLU A 338 -40.48 -38.46 80.41
N LEU A 339 -39.24 -38.69 79.95
CA LEU A 339 -38.33 -39.66 80.53
C LEU A 339 -37.88 -39.26 81.96
N GLU A 340 -37.66 -37.97 82.21
CA GLU A 340 -37.37 -37.45 83.56
C GLU A 340 -38.57 -37.59 84.49
N ALA A 341 -39.79 -37.33 84.01
CA ALA A 341 -41.02 -37.53 84.77
C ALA A 341 -41.27 -39.02 85.08
N GLN A 342 -41.06 -39.91 84.11
CA GLN A 342 -41.11 -41.37 84.32
C GLN A 342 -40.07 -41.83 85.33
N LYS A 343 -38.82 -41.38 85.19
CA LYS A 343 -37.71 -41.73 86.09
C LYS A 343 -37.92 -41.19 87.50
N LYS A 344 -38.53 -40.01 87.65
CA LYS A 344 -38.95 -39.46 88.94
C LYS A 344 -40.07 -40.29 89.57
N ALA A 345 -41.11 -40.63 88.81
CA ALA A 345 -42.19 -41.51 89.30
C ALA A 345 -41.68 -42.91 89.68
N GLU A 346 -40.71 -43.46 88.94
CA GLU A 346 -40.03 -44.71 89.27
C GLU A 346 -39.16 -44.57 90.53
N GLN A 347 -38.45 -43.46 90.70
CA GLN A 347 -37.71 -43.17 91.95
C GLN A 347 -38.66 -43.02 93.15
N GLU A 348 -39.81 -42.37 92.99
CA GLU A 348 -40.83 -42.25 94.04
C GLU A 348 -41.45 -43.62 94.38
N LEU A 349 -41.74 -44.45 93.38
CA LEU A 349 -42.19 -45.84 93.57
C LEU A 349 -41.11 -46.71 94.23
N MET A 350 -39.84 -46.52 93.90
CA MET A 350 -38.71 -47.21 94.54
C MET A 350 -38.47 -46.71 95.97
N ALA A 351 -38.68 -45.43 96.24
CA ALA A 351 -38.64 -44.88 97.60
C ALA A 351 -39.79 -45.41 98.46
N GLN A 352 -41.01 -45.52 97.91
CA GLN A 352 -42.14 -46.17 98.57
C GLN A 352 -41.83 -47.64 98.88
N LYS A 353 -41.37 -48.42 97.89
CA LYS A 353 -40.95 -49.82 98.08
C LYS A 353 -39.81 -49.96 99.08
N LYS A 354 -38.86 -49.01 99.13
CA LYS A 354 -37.77 -49.01 100.12
C LYS A 354 -38.27 -48.69 101.53
N ALA A 355 -39.17 -47.71 101.69
CA ALA A 355 -39.81 -47.42 102.97
C ALA A 355 -40.66 -48.60 103.48
N GLU A 356 -41.38 -49.28 102.57
CA GLU A 356 -42.11 -50.52 102.86
C GLU A 356 -41.15 -51.66 103.27
N GLN A 357 -40.01 -51.82 102.59
CA GLN A 357 -38.97 -52.78 102.96
C GLN A 357 -38.29 -52.44 104.30
N GLU A 358 -38.08 -51.16 104.62
CA GLU A 358 -37.55 -50.72 105.91
C GLU A 358 -38.56 -50.93 107.05
N LEU A 359 -39.85 -50.74 106.80
CA LEU A 359 -40.94 -51.12 107.72
C LEU A 359 -40.98 -52.65 107.94
N LEU A 360 -40.76 -53.44 106.88
CA LEU A 360 -40.61 -54.90 106.95
C LEU A 360 -39.32 -55.35 107.64
N ALA A 361 -38.24 -54.56 107.55
CA ALA A 361 -36.98 -54.82 108.24
C ALA A 361 -37.10 -54.56 109.75
N GLN A 362 -37.75 -53.46 110.15
CA GLN A 362 -38.09 -53.20 111.56
C GLN A 362 -38.98 -54.32 112.13
N LYS A 363 -39.93 -54.85 111.35
CA LYS A 363 -40.74 -56.02 111.74
C LYS A 363 -39.95 -57.34 111.85
N LYS A 364 -38.72 -57.45 111.32
CA LYS A 364 -37.90 -58.67 111.37
C LYS A 364 -36.98 -58.79 112.59
N GLN A 365 -36.86 -57.77 113.44
CA GLN A 365 -36.02 -57.83 114.64
C GLN A 365 -36.70 -58.56 115.82
N LYS A 366 -37.31 -59.73 115.58
CA LYS A 366 -37.99 -60.52 116.63
C LYS A 366 -37.97 -62.06 116.45
N ASN A 367 -36.76 -62.59 116.25
CA ASN A 367 -36.36 -63.98 116.56
C ASN A 367 -36.88 -65.09 115.58
N PRO A 368 -36.56 -66.41 115.73
CA PRO A 368 -35.61 -67.05 114.80
C PRO A 368 -36.14 -68.27 114.01
N ALA A 369 -35.28 -68.88 113.19
CA ALA A 369 -35.61 -69.89 112.16
C ALA A 369 -35.45 -71.37 112.59
N PRO A 370 -36.16 -72.28 111.88
CA PRO A 370 -35.65 -73.59 111.44
C PRO A 370 -36.01 -73.94 109.97
N VAL A 371 -35.65 -75.11 109.40
CA VAL A 371 -34.30 -75.52 108.94
C VAL A 371 -34.36 -76.75 108.00
N LEU A 372 -33.58 -76.74 106.88
CA LEU A 372 -33.34 -77.86 105.92
C LEU A 372 -34.54 -78.35 105.06
N LYS A 373 -34.38 -79.00 103.90
CA LYS A 373 -33.24 -79.70 103.23
C LYS A 373 -33.00 -79.08 101.82
N LYS A 374 -31.78 -78.89 101.27
CA LYS A 374 -30.80 -79.88 100.70
C LYS A 374 -31.46 -80.92 99.77
N ALA A 375 -30.95 -81.37 98.61
CA ALA A 375 -29.80 -81.17 97.69
C ALA A 375 -29.86 -82.41 96.72
N PRO A 376 -29.04 -82.64 95.65
CA PRO A 376 -27.86 -81.93 95.07
C PRO A 376 -28.20 -81.13 93.77
N LYS A 377 -27.35 -80.32 93.13
CA LYS A 377 -25.89 -80.00 93.14
C LYS A 377 -25.04 -80.73 92.05
N GLU A 378 -24.07 -79.99 91.50
CA GLU A 378 -23.04 -80.30 90.46
C GLU A 378 -23.41 -79.86 89.01
N THR A 379 -22.54 -79.20 88.21
CA THR A 379 -21.15 -78.70 88.46
C THR A 379 -20.87 -77.36 87.76
N LYS A 380 -19.71 -76.73 88.04
CA LYS A 380 -19.20 -75.48 87.43
C LYS A 380 -18.57 -75.69 86.04
N SER A 381 -18.46 -74.60 85.28
CA SER A 381 -17.16 -74.13 84.76
C SER A 381 -17.18 -72.62 84.51
N ASP A 382 -16.19 -71.90 85.04
CA ASP A 382 -15.95 -70.48 84.75
C ASP A 382 -15.14 -70.34 83.44
N VAL A 383 -15.42 -69.33 82.60
CA VAL A 383 -14.50 -68.89 81.52
C VAL A 383 -14.45 -67.36 81.51
N PHE A 384 -13.26 -66.81 81.73
CA PHE A 384 -12.90 -65.47 81.30
C PHE A 384 -12.16 -65.57 79.98
N GLU A 385 -12.41 -64.68 79.04
CA GLU A 385 -11.48 -64.40 77.94
C GLU A 385 -11.08 -62.92 77.96
N ILE A 386 -9.78 -62.67 78.05
CA ILE A 386 -9.17 -61.35 77.92
C ILE A 386 -8.31 -61.38 76.66
N TYR A 387 -8.78 -60.76 75.59
CA TYR A 387 -7.95 -60.51 74.41
C TYR A 387 -7.36 -59.09 74.46
N ARG A 388 -6.03 -58.99 74.47
CA ARG A 388 -5.33 -57.71 74.40
C ARG A 388 -3.96 -57.86 73.72
N GLY A 389 -3.75 -57.13 72.63
CA GLY A 389 -2.46 -57.00 71.94
C GLY A 389 -2.40 -57.72 70.59
N GLY A 390 -2.24 -56.97 69.49
CA GLY A 390 -2.09 -57.56 68.16
C GLY A 390 -2.39 -56.68 66.94
N THR A 391 -2.07 -55.37 66.96
CA THR A 391 -2.14 -54.41 65.82
C THR A 391 -3.47 -54.31 65.04
N SER A 392 -4.10 -53.14 64.89
CA SER A 392 -3.52 -51.79 64.81
C SER A 392 -4.34 -50.76 65.57
N GLN A 393 -3.66 -49.76 66.14
CA GLN A 393 -4.30 -48.55 66.64
C GLN A 393 -3.41 -47.34 66.32
N LYS A 394 -4.01 -46.34 65.66
CA LYS A 394 -3.94 -44.93 66.07
C LYS A 394 -5.39 -44.40 66.03
N GLN A 395 -5.95 -43.75 67.05
CA GLN A 395 -5.47 -42.71 67.97
C GLN A 395 -5.30 -41.33 67.28
N GLU A 396 -5.82 -40.20 67.81
CA GLU A 396 -6.48 -40.03 69.14
C GLU A 396 -7.22 -38.71 69.37
N ILE A 397 -8.22 -38.74 70.30
CA ILE A 397 -8.86 -37.64 71.11
C ILE A 397 -9.18 -36.30 70.38
N ILE A 398 -9.72 -35.22 70.99
CA ILE A 398 -10.27 -34.86 72.33
C ILE A 398 -11.57 -34.05 72.05
N LEU A 399 -12.51 -33.77 72.96
CA LEU A 399 -12.62 -33.99 74.41
C LEU A 399 -13.75 -35.03 74.70
N GLN A 400 -14.03 -35.50 75.93
CA GLN A 400 -13.52 -35.11 77.26
C GLN A 400 -12.00 -35.14 77.36
#